data_AF-A0A6I0E391-F1
#
_entry.id   AF-A0A6I0E391-F1
#
_cell.length_a   1.000
_cell.length_b   1.000
_cell.length_c   1.000
_cell.angle_alpha   90.00
_cell.angle_beta   90.00
_cell.angle_gamma   90.00
#
_symmetry.space_group_name_H-M   'P 1'
#
loop_
_entity.id
_entity.type
_entity.pdbx_description
1 polymer ?
#
loop_
_entity_poly.entity_id
_entity_poly.type
_entity_poly.pdbx_seq_one_letter_code
_entity_poly.pdbx_strand_id
1 'polypeptide(L)'
;MSIINYLEPDSRWSLWHCKTNEEFIEKFLVKGKFHKDVPEDVIKEYTTVEHLVAHSFYYYPMFDEAFSKTTRIFEMAVKLRCDQLGVKPSGKGFIPLNNYISALKEYYGDISEDWENEKKLRNLFAHPEKHFFMGPINRFYAFQHFVNIINKLFSSREKLDEVKNNTIELANKFKNFKKGIFILDSEDKLFVIERVVPHICIYKNEKSYSFWEFRPILTKFPQTMDEYSTINPLYRIIENLEFKDNTISGLDAKSNNHIKIYKSNSPIDNKVALNYKSMYTSSDERVKHVYEGHINNFIAQQLSLFEYEFCWD
;
A
#
# COMPACT_ATOMS: atom_id res chain seq x y z
N MET A 1 -24.74 39.74 0.80
CA MET A 1 -24.28 38.34 0.68
C MET A 1 -23.33 38.30 -0.49
N SER A 2 -22.06 37.93 -0.27
CA SER A 2 -21.13 37.67 -1.36
C SER A 2 -21.63 36.46 -2.14
N ILE A 3 -21.57 36.53 -3.47
CA ILE A 3 -21.82 35.37 -4.33
C ILE A 3 -20.73 34.34 -4.00
N ILE A 4 -21.13 33.16 -3.51
CA ILE A 4 -20.18 32.05 -3.31
C ILE A 4 -19.82 31.53 -4.70
N ASN A 5 -18.54 31.61 -5.05
CA ASN A 5 -18.05 31.05 -6.29
C ASN A 5 -17.77 29.55 -6.10
N TYR A 6 -18.71 28.71 -6.54
CA TYR A 6 -18.61 27.25 -6.44
C TYR A 6 -17.53 26.63 -7.34
N LEU A 7 -16.84 27.43 -8.15
CA LEU A 7 -15.77 27.00 -9.06
C LEU A 7 -14.39 27.51 -8.63
N GLU A 8 -14.30 28.18 -7.48
CA GLU A 8 -13.00 28.49 -6.89
C GLU A 8 -12.39 27.23 -6.26
N PRO A 9 -11.10 26.93 -6.54
CA PRO A 9 -10.42 25.81 -5.90
C PRO A 9 -10.44 25.95 -4.37
N ASP A 10 -10.68 24.85 -3.68
CA ASP A 10 -10.61 24.84 -2.23
C ASP A 10 -9.17 25.15 -1.78
N SER A 11 -9.01 26.17 -0.94
CA SER A 11 -7.69 26.69 -0.56
C SER A 11 -6.80 25.66 0.13
N ARG A 12 -7.37 24.60 0.70
CA ARG A 12 -6.61 23.48 1.29
C ARG A 12 -5.69 22.83 0.27
N TRP A 13 -6.06 22.74 -1.01
CA TRP A 13 -5.26 22.08 -2.05
C TRP A 13 -3.88 22.72 -2.27
N SER A 14 -3.73 24.00 -1.89
CA SER A 14 -2.44 24.70 -1.92
C SER A 14 -1.37 24.07 -1.02
N LEU A 15 -1.76 23.39 0.07
CA LEU A 15 -0.86 22.67 0.98
C LEU A 15 -0.15 21.49 0.30
N TRP A 16 -0.70 20.99 -0.81
CA TRP A 16 -0.13 19.90 -1.61
C TRP A 16 0.34 20.35 -2.99
N HIS A 17 0.57 21.66 -3.16
CA HIS A 17 1.03 22.26 -4.40
C HIS A 17 0.18 21.84 -5.61
N CYS A 18 -1.14 21.81 -5.42
CA CYS A 18 -2.11 21.46 -6.46
C CYS A 18 -2.90 22.71 -6.82
N LYS A 19 -2.75 23.20 -8.05
CA LYS A 19 -3.30 24.49 -8.48
C LYS A 19 -4.43 24.38 -9.48
N THR A 20 -4.48 23.30 -10.25
CA THR A 20 -5.49 23.09 -11.29
C THR A 20 -6.29 21.82 -11.02
N ASN A 21 -7.47 21.73 -11.65
CA ASN A 21 -8.31 20.53 -11.57
C ASN A 21 -7.62 19.34 -12.26
N GLU A 22 -6.91 19.60 -13.35
CA GLU A 22 -6.17 18.57 -14.10
C GLU A 22 -5.06 17.97 -13.24
N GLU A 23 -4.25 18.81 -12.57
CA GLU A 23 -3.23 18.36 -11.61
C GLU A 23 -3.87 17.60 -10.44
N PHE A 24 -5.05 18.04 -9.99
CA PHE A 24 -5.77 17.39 -8.90
C PHE A 24 -6.23 15.99 -9.29
N ILE A 25 -6.84 15.86 -10.46
CA ILE A 25 -7.29 14.59 -11.01
C ILE A 25 -6.09 13.64 -11.15
N GLU A 26 -4.99 14.11 -11.72
CA GLU A 26 -3.78 13.29 -11.90
C GLU A 26 -3.22 12.78 -10.56
N LYS A 27 -3.20 13.63 -9.53
CA LYS A 27 -2.59 13.31 -8.24
C LYS A 27 -3.49 12.54 -7.28
N PHE A 28 -4.80 12.79 -7.30
CA PHE A 28 -5.70 12.36 -6.23
C PHE A 28 -6.88 11.52 -6.70
N LEU A 29 -7.20 11.48 -8.00
CA LEU A 29 -8.28 10.62 -8.49
C LEU A 29 -7.79 9.18 -8.61
N VAL A 30 -8.38 8.29 -7.81
CA VAL A 30 -8.21 6.84 -7.96
C VAL A 30 -9.33 6.31 -8.83
N LYS A 31 -8.97 5.65 -9.93
CA LYS A 31 -9.91 5.01 -10.84
C LYS A 31 -10.33 3.64 -10.31
N GLY A 32 -11.58 3.25 -10.55
CA GLY A 32 -12.07 1.91 -10.24
C GLY A 32 -11.50 0.86 -11.18
N LYS A 33 -10.22 0.48 -11.02
CA LYS A 33 -9.56 -0.59 -11.79
C LYS A 33 -10.04 -1.98 -11.33
N PHE A 34 -11.30 -2.28 -11.62
CA PHE A 34 -11.94 -3.53 -11.22
C PHE A 34 -11.81 -4.58 -12.31
N HIS A 35 -11.41 -5.79 -11.94
CA HIS A 35 -11.40 -6.90 -12.89
C HIS A 35 -12.84 -7.39 -13.19
N LYS A 36 -12.99 -8.15 -14.28
CA LYS A 36 -14.30 -8.61 -14.80
C LYS A 36 -15.19 -9.37 -13.81
N ASP A 37 -14.63 -10.00 -12.78
CA ASP A 37 -15.42 -10.77 -11.80
C ASP A 37 -16.03 -9.89 -10.69
N VAL A 38 -15.69 -8.60 -10.62
CA VAL A 38 -16.34 -7.65 -9.71
C VAL A 38 -17.75 -7.32 -10.23
N PRO A 39 -18.81 -7.38 -9.40
CA PRO A 39 -20.17 -7.09 -9.84
C PRO A 39 -20.34 -5.68 -10.41
N GLU A 40 -21.13 -5.57 -11.48
CA GLU A 40 -21.43 -4.30 -12.16
C GLU A 40 -21.99 -3.23 -11.21
N ASP A 41 -22.79 -3.63 -10.22
CA ASP A 41 -23.33 -2.71 -9.22
C ASP A 41 -22.23 -2.05 -8.37
N VAL A 42 -21.16 -2.78 -8.04
CA VAL A 42 -19.99 -2.23 -7.33
C VAL A 42 -19.26 -1.23 -8.21
N ILE A 43 -19.07 -1.56 -9.49
CA ILE A 43 -18.39 -0.71 -10.47
C ILE A 43 -19.14 0.61 -10.66
N LYS A 44 -20.46 0.55 -10.90
CA LYS A 44 -21.33 1.72 -11.06
C LYS A 44 -21.34 2.62 -9.84
N GLU A 45 -21.42 2.03 -8.64
CA GLU A 45 -21.39 2.80 -7.40
C GLU A 45 -20.04 3.51 -7.22
N TYR A 46 -18.93 2.89 -7.64
CA TYR A 46 -17.61 3.50 -7.57
C TYR A 46 -17.42 4.63 -8.59
N THR A 47 -18.07 4.61 -9.75
CA THR A 47 -18.07 5.76 -10.67
C THR A 47 -18.55 7.04 -9.98
N THR A 48 -19.52 6.94 -9.06
CA THR A 48 -19.94 8.09 -8.25
C THR A 48 -18.84 8.57 -7.30
N VAL A 49 -18.04 7.65 -6.73
CA VAL A 49 -16.87 8.02 -5.92
C VAL A 49 -15.89 8.84 -6.76
N GLU A 50 -15.60 8.42 -7.99
CA GLU A 50 -14.72 9.17 -8.89
C GLU A 50 -15.22 10.59 -9.15
N HIS A 51 -16.53 10.75 -9.39
CA HIS A 51 -17.13 12.07 -9.56
C HIS A 51 -17.04 12.92 -8.29
N LEU A 52 -17.31 12.34 -7.11
CA LEU A 52 -17.19 13.06 -5.84
C LEU A 52 -15.74 13.50 -5.57
N VAL A 53 -14.76 12.64 -5.86
CA VAL A 53 -13.34 13.00 -5.77
C VAL A 53 -13.02 14.14 -6.72
N ALA A 54 -13.37 14.04 -8.00
CA ALA A 54 -13.08 15.07 -8.99
C ALA A 54 -13.65 16.46 -8.59
N HIS A 55 -14.89 16.50 -8.07
CA HIS A 55 -15.51 17.75 -7.63
C HIS A 55 -14.97 18.25 -6.28
N SER A 56 -14.26 17.41 -5.52
CA SER A 56 -13.66 17.83 -4.26
C SER A 56 -12.52 18.83 -4.43
N PHE A 57 -12.00 19.00 -5.65
CA PHE A 57 -11.11 20.11 -6.00
C PHE A 57 -11.72 21.48 -5.64
N TYR A 58 -13.02 21.67 -5.86
CA TYR A 58 -13.72 22.91 -5.55
C TYR A 58 -14.33 22.94 -4.15
N TYR A 59 -14.64 21.76 -3.60
CA TYR A 59 -15.23 21.65 -2.26
C TYR A 59 -14.73 20.38 -1.55
N TYR A 60 -13.68 20.52 -0.73
CA TYR A 60 -13.01 19.39 -0.08
C TYR A 60 -13.95 18.44 0.70
N PRO A 61 -15.05 18.87 1.35
CA PRO A 61 -15.96 17.93 2.01
C PRO A 61 -16.54 16.86 1.08
N MET A 62 -16.58 17.09 -0.24
CA MET A 62 -16.91 16.01 -1.19
C MET A 62 -15.91 14.85 -1.16
N PHE A 63 -14.66 15.11 -0.77
CA PHE A 63 -13.64 14.08 -0.56
C PHE A 63 -13.93 13.23 0.69
N ASP A 64 -14.51 13.81 1.74
CA ASP A 64 -15.04 13.08 2.90
C ASP A 64 -16.19 12.15 2.47
N GLU A 65 -17.13 12.68 1.69
CA GLU A 65 -18.28 11.93 1.20
C GLU A 65 -17.88 10.82 0.22
N ALA A 66 -16.92 11.07 -0.67
CA ALA A 66 -16.34 10.07 -1.56
C ALA A 66 -15.76 8.89 -0.76
N PHE A 67 -15.01 9.19 0.30
CA PHE A 67 -14.42 8.18 1.15
C PHE A 67 -15.49 7.39 1.91
N SER A 68 -16.45 8.07 2.53
CA SER A 68 -17.61 7.45 3.19
C SER A 68 -18.37 6.53 2.24
N LYS A 69 -18.64 6.96 1.00
CA LYS A 69 -19.27 6.12 -0.02
C LYS A 69 -18.44 4.89 -0.36
N THR A 70 -17.12 5.01 -0.47
CA THR A 70 -16.23 3.86 -0.71
C THR A 70 -16.34 2.80 0.38
N THR A 71 -16.42 3.20 1.65
CA THR A 71 -16.61 2.24 2.76
C THR A 71 -17.96 1.51 2.69
N ARG A 72 -19.01 2.19 2.21
CA ARG A 72 -20.34 1.58 1.99
C ARG A 72 -20.32 0.61 0.81
N ILE A 73 -19.58 0.94 -0.25
CA ILE A 73 -19.36 0.04 -1.39
C ILE A 73 -18.64 -1.23 -0.95
N PHE A 74 -17.61 -1.13 -0.11
CA PHE A 74 -16.95 -2.30 0.46
C PHE A 74 -17.92 -3.18 1.27
N GLU A 75 -18.76 -2.59 2.12
CA GLU A 75 -19.79 -3.35 2.84
C GLU A 75 -20.77 -4.06 1.90
N MET A 76 -21.22 -3.37 0.84
CA MET A 76 -22.08 -3.95 -0.19
C MET A 76 -21.37 -5.11 -0.91
N ALA A 77 -20.12 -4.93 -1.31
CA ALA A 77 -19.30 -5.93 -1.97
C ALA A 77 -19.17 -7.21 -1.12
N VAL A 78 -18.88 -7.07 0.18
CA VAL A 78 -18.80 -8.20 1.12
C VAL A 78 -20.10 -8.98 1.19
N LYS A 79 -21.25 -8.28 1.27
CA LYS A 79 -22.57 -8.93 1.29
C LYS A 79 -22.86 -9.67 -0.01
N LEU A 80 -22.64 -9.01 -1.15
CA LEU A 80 -22.80 -9.62 -2.47
C LEU A 80 -21.94 -10.88 -2.61
N ARG A 81 -20.71 -10.86 -2.09
CA ARG A 81 -19.85 -12.03 -2.15
C ARG A 81 -20.34 -13.18 -1.28
N CYS A 82 -20.86 -12.91 -0.08
CA CYS A 82 -21.51 -13.94 0.73
C CYS A 82 -22.69 -14.58 -0.02
N ASP A 83 -23.54 -13.75 -0.66
CA ASP A 83 -24.69 -14.24 -1.42
C ASP A 83 -24.26 -15.13 -2.61
N GLN A 84 -23.23 -14.72 -3.36
CA GLN A 84 -22.66 -15.50 -4.46
C GLN A 84 -22.12 -16.87 -4.01
N LEU A 85 -21.50 -16.93 -2.83
CA LEU A 85 -20.94 -18.16 -2.27
C LEU A 85 -21.98 -18.99 -1.50
N GLY A 86 -23.22 -18.50 -1.36
CA GLY A 86 -24.25 -19.15 -0.53
C GLY A 86 -23.91 -19.15 0.97
N VAL A 87 -23.02 -18.25 1.40
CA VAL A 87 -22.54 -18.15 2.78
C VAL A 87 -23.53 -17.33 3.60
N LYS A 88 -24.06 -17.93 4.67
CA LYS A 88 -24.98 -17.25 5.58
C LYS A 88 -24.22 -16.77 6.82
N PRO A 89 -24.09 -15.46 7.05
CA PRO A 89 -23.50 -14.96 8.29
C PRO A 89 -24.38 -15.33 9.49
N SER A 90 -23.76 -15.51 10.66
CA SER A 90 -24.48 -15.78 11.89
C SER A 90 -25.25 -14.54 12.35
N GLY A 91 -26.51 -14.72 12.79
CA GLY A 91 -27.34 -13.64 13.33
C GLY A 91 -28.82 -13.73 12.91
N LYS A 92 -29.67 -12.95 13.58
CA LYS A 92 -31.07 -12.71 13.21
C LYS A 92 -31.31 -11.21 13.11
N GLY A 93 -32.10 -10.75 12.14
CA GLY A 93 -32.40 -9.33 11.95
C GLY A 93 -31.24 -8.57 11.30
N PHE A 94 -30.86 -7.41 11.85
CA PHE A 94 -29.71 -6.65 11.38
C PHE A 94 -28.41 -7.43 11.66
N ILE A 95 -27.70 -7.80 10.60
CA ILE A 95 -26.44 -8.55 10.70
C ILE A 95 -25.27 -7.57 10.52
N PRO A 96 -24.39 -7.40 11.52
CA PRO A 96 -23.21 -6.54 11.41
C PRO A 96 -22.25 -7.03 10.33
N LEU A 97 -21.53 -6.10 9.67
CA LEU A 97 -20.51 -6.42 8.66
C LEU A 97 -19.47 -7.45 9.16
N ASN A 98 -19.10 -7.40 10.45
CA ASN A 98 -18.16 -8.36 11.06
C ASN A 98 -18.59 -9.81 10.88
N ASN A 99 -19.89 -10.08 10.91
CA ASN A 99 -20.40 -11.45 10.82
C ASN A 99 -20.30 -11.94 9.38
N TYR A 100 -20.47 -11.06 8.39
CA TYR A 100 -20.20 -11.38 6.99
C TYR A 100 -18.70 -11.63 6.76
N ILE A 101 -17.83 -10.72 7.22
CA ILE A 101 -16.36 -10.88 7.12
C ILE A 101 -15.91 -12.19 7.79
N SER A 102 -16.43 -12.48 8.98
CA SER A 102 -16.11 -13.71 9.72
C SER A 102 -16.56 -14.96 8.97
N ALA A 103 -17.73 -14.94 8.34
CA ALA A 103 -18.24 -16.07 7.56
C ALA A 103 -17.43 -16.31 6.28
N LEU A 104 -16.77 -15.29 5.74
CA LEU A 104 -15.87 -15.43 4.60
C LEU A 104 -14.47 -15.95 4.98
N LYS A 105 -14.08 -15.97 6.26
CA LYS A 105 -12.72 -16.41 6.68
C LYS A 105 -12.35 -17.80 6.19
N GLU A 106 -13.32 -18.72 6.16
CA GLU A 106 -13.09 -20.11 5.71
C GLU A 106 -12.73 -20.19 4.21
N TYR A 107 -13.13 -19.19 3.43
CA TYR A 107 -12.92 -19.16 1.97
C TYR A 107 -11.62 -18.46 1.59
N TYR A 108 -11.17 -17.48 2.39
CA TYR A 108 -10.08 -16.58 2.05
C TYR A 108 -8.86 -16.64 3.00
N GLY A 109 -8.99 -17.33 4.15
CA GLY A 109 -7.90 -17.49 5.11
C GLY A 109 -7.33 -16.16 5.61
N ASP A 110 -6.02 -15.99 5.43
CA ASP A 110 -5.21 -14.86 5.94
C ASP A 110 -5.68 -13.49 5.41
N ILE A 111 -6.32 -13.43 4.24
CA ILE A 111 -6.84 -12.18 3.63
C ILE A 111 -7.87 -11.51 4.56
N SER A 112 -8.48 -12.27 5.46
CA SER A 112 -9.43 -11.71 6.43
C SER A 112 -8.81 -10.77 7.46
N GLU A 113 -7.50 -10.83 7.70
CA GLU A 113 -6.82 -9.85 8.55
C GLU A 113 -6.76 -8.47 7.87
N ASP A 114 -6.49 -8.46 6.56
CA ASP A 114 -6.62 -7.31 5.66
C ASP A 114 -8.06 -6.92 5.36
N TRP A 115 -9.06 -7.44 6.10
CA TRP A 115 -10.45 -6.93 6.07
C TRP A 115 -10.86 -6.35 7.42
N GLU A 116 -10.25 -6.83 8.51
CA GLU A 116 -10.48 -6.32 9.86
C GLU A 116 -9.86 -4.92 10.05
N ASN A 117 -8.77 -4.59 9.35
CA ASN A 117 -8.14 -3.27 9.42
C ASN A 117 -8.99 -2.19 8.71
N GLU A 118 -9.75 -2.56 7.71
CA GLU A 118 -10.56 -1.71 6.84
C GLU A 118 -11.89 -1.44 7.49
N LYS A 119 -12.38 -2.43 8.22
CA LYS A 119 -13.41 -2.22 9.22
C LYS A 119 -12.96 -1.19 10.26
N LYS A 120 -11.73 -1.26 10.80
CA LYS A 120 -11.27 -0.24 11.77
C LYS A 120 -11.24 1.15 11.12
N LEU A 121 -10.74 1.25 9.88
CA LEU A 121 -10.79 2.49 9.09
C LEU A 121 -12.24 2.95 8.90
N ARG A 122 -13.14 2.10 8.40
CA ARG A 122 -14.57 2.41 8.26
C ARG A 122 -15.16 2.93 9.56
N ASN A 123 -14.96 2.23 10.67
CA ASN A 123 -15.54 2.60 11.97
C ASN A 123 -15.08 3.99 12.40
N LEU A 124 -13.81 4.33 12.16
CA LEU A 124 -13.26 5.65 12.44
C LEU A 124 -13.96 6.76 11.63
N PHE A 125 -14.29 6.50 10.36
CA PHE A 125 -14.94 7.48 9.48
C PHE A 125 -16.47 7.51 9.59
N ALA A 126 -17.10 6.38 9.93
CA ALA A 126 -18.54 6.28 10.16
C ALA A 126 -18.95 6.89 11.51
N HIS A 127 -18.03 6.95 12.47
CA HIS A 127 -18.26 7.51 13.81
C HIS A 127 -17.13 8.49 14.19
N PRO A 128 -17.06 9.68 13.55
CA PRO A 128 -16.08 10.69 13.92
C PRO A 128 -16.42 11.26 15.30
N GLU A 129 -15.91 10.65 16.37
CA GLU A 129 -16.07 11.16 17.75
C GLU A 129 -15.37 12.52 17.95
N LYS A 130 -14.44 12.87 17.05
CA LYS A 130 -13.75 14.17 16.93
C LYS A 130 -13.56 14.49 15.44
N HIS A 131 -13.32 15.76 15.09
CA HIS A 131 -12.91 16.17 13.75
C HIS A 131 -11.60 15.47 13.35
N PHE A 132 -11.70 14.25 12.82
CA PHE A 132 -10.56 13.45 12.39
C PHE A 132 -10.13 13.92 11.00
N PHE A 133 -9.04 14.69 10.95
CA PHE A 133 -8.44 15.11 9.69
C PHE A 133 -7.43 14.06 9.21
N MET A 134 -7.88 13.18 8.32
CA MET A 134 -6.95 12.41 7.49
C MET A 134 -6.60 13.22 6.26
N GLY A 135 -5.34 13.65 6.15
CA GLY A 135 -4.85 14.38 4.98
C GLY A 135 -5.08 13.61 3.68
N PRO A 136 -5.15 14.31 2.54
CA PRO A 136 -5.59 13.73 1.28
C PRO A 136 -4.67 12.65 0.72
N ILE A 137 -3.37 12.71 1.02
CA ILE A 137 -2.39 11.67 0.67
C ILE A 137 -2.79 10.32 1.29
N ASN A 138 -3.12 10.30 2.58
CA ASN A 138 -3.52 9.05 3.25
C ASN A 138 -4.83 8.51 2.68
N ARG A 139 -5.75 9.39 2.27
CA ARG A 139 -7.02 8.98 1.66
C ARG A 139 -6.83 8.43 0.26
N PHE A 140 -5.93 9.02 -0.53
CA PHE A 140 -5.55 8.50 -1.83
C PHE A 140 -5.12 7.03 -1.73
N TYR A 141 -4.19 6.71 -0.83
CA TYR A 141 -3.77 5.33 -0.59
C TYR A 141 -4.92 4.44 -0.09
N ALA A 142 -5.82 5.00 0.73
CA ALA A 142 -6.98 4.25 1.20
C ALA A 142 -8.00 3.94 0.08
N PHE A 143 -8.22 4.84 -0.88
CA PHE A 143 -9.05 4.55 -2.07
C PHE A 143 -8.45 3.42 -2.90
N GLN A 144 -7.12 3.44 -3.14
CA GLN A 144 -6.42 2.37 -3.86
C GLN A 144 -6.56 1.03 -3.13
N HIS A 145 -6.38 1.07 -1.80
CA HIS A 145 -6.54 -0.10 -0.95
C HIS A 145 -7.94 -0.72 -1.03
N PHE A 146 -9.00 0.12 -1.03
CA PHE A 146 -10.36 -0.38 -1.22
C PHE A 146 -10.58 -1.02 -2.58
N VAL A 147 -10.03 -0.46 -3.66
CA VAL A 147 -10.08 -1.08 -4.99
C VAL A 147 -9.41 -2.46 -4.96
N ASN A 148 -8.20 -2.55 -4.38
CA ASN A 148 -7.46 -3.80 -4.25
C ASN A 148 -8.23 -4.86 -3.47
N ILE A 149 -8.83 -4.47 -2.35
CA ILE A 149 -9.58 -5.40 -1.50
C ILE A 149 -10.86 -5.90 -2.17
N ILE A 150 -11.58 -5.02 -2.87
CA ILE A 150 -12.75 -5.42 -3.64
C ILE A 150 -12.35 -6.41 -4.74
N ASN A 151 -11.25 -6.16 -5.46
CA ASN A 151 -10.72 -7.13 -6.42
C ASN A 151 -10.35 -8.45 -5.75
N LYS A 152 -9.60 -8.44 -4.65
CA LYS A 152 -9.26 -9.67 -3.89
C LYS A 152 -10.51 -10.44 -3.45
N LEU A 153 -11.56 -9.73 -3.03
CA LEU A 153 -12.82 -10.32 -2.60
C LEU A 153 -13.51 -11.10 -3.73
N PHE A 154 -13.46 -10.62 -4.97
CA PHE A 154 -14.09 -11.30 -6.11
C PHE A 154 -13.12 -12.18 -6.91
N SER A 155 -11.83 -12.22 -6.54
CA SER A 155 -10.84 -13.10 -7.16
C SER A 155 -11.12 -14.58 -6.84
N SER A 156 -10.72 -15.46 -7.75
CA SER A 156 -10.76 -16.90 -7.51
C SER A 156 -9.68 -17.34 -6.54
N ARG A 157 -9.89 -18.48 -5.87
CA ARG A 157 -8.91 -19.03 -4.93
C ARG A 157 -7.60 -19.39 -5.63
N GLU A 158 -7.68 -19.92 -6.84
CA GLU A 158 -6.52 -20.29 -7.64
C GLU A 158 -5.63 -19.07 -7.91
N LYS A 159 -6.22 -17.92 -8.28
CA LYS A 159 -5.45 -16.68 -8.52
C LYS A 159 -4.77 -16.18 -7.24
N LEU A 160 -5.46 -16.24 -6.11
CA LEU A 160 -4.90 -15.82 -4.82
C LEU A 160 -3.77 -16.77 -4.36
N ASP A 161 -3.98 -18.08 -4.53
CA ASP A 161 -2.99 -19.10 -4.21
C ASP A 161 -1.77 -19.00 -5.14
N GLU A 162 -1.95 -18.66 -6.42
CA GLU A 162 -0.87 -18.42 -7.37
C GLU A 162 0.04 -17.27 -6.89
N VAL A 163 -0.54 -16.10 -6.56
CA VAL A 163 0.23 -14.95 -6.04
C VAL A 163 0.97 -15.33 -4.74
N LYS A 164 0.31 -16.05 -3.83
CA LYS A 164 0.92 -16.52 -2.58
C LYS A 164 2.09 -17.47 -2.85
N ASN A 165 1.91 -18.44 -3.75
CA ASN A 165 2.94 -19.41 -4.11
C ASN A 165 4.14 -18.75 -4.80
N ASN A 166 3.90 -17.83 -5.75
CA ASN A 166 4.95 -17.06 -6.40
C ASN A 166 5.76 -16.25 -5.39
N THR A 167 5.09 -15.65 -4.42
CA THR A 167 5.73 -14.88 -3.35
C THR A 167 6.55 -15.77 -2.41
N ILE A 168 6.04 -16.96 -2.05
CA ILE A 168 6.78 -17.94 -1.24
C ILE A 168 8.00 -18.46 -2.00
N GLU A 169 7.86 -18.78 -3.28
CA GLU A 169 8.97 -19.20 -4.14
C GLU A 169 10.05 -18.12 -4.20
N LEU A 170 9.64 -16.86 -4.41
CA LEU A 170 10.55 -15.74 -4.42
C LEU A 170 11.30 -15.59 -3.09
N ALA A 171 10.57 -15.61 -1.98
CA ALA A 171 11.15 -15.56 -0.64
C ALA A 171 12.09 -16.75 -0.36
N ASN A 172 11.81 -17.93 -0.91
CA ASN A 172 12.66 -19.11 -0.81
C ASN A 172 13.97 -18.94 -1.58
N LYS A 173 13.92 -18.44 -2.83
CA LYS A 173 15.13 -18.10 -3.60
C LYS A 173 15.98 -17.07 -2.86
N PHE A 174 15.33 -16.17 -2.11
CA PHE A 174 15.98 -15.14 -1.32
C PHE A 174 16.52 -15.61 0.06
N LYS A 175 16.28 -16.85 0.49
CA LYS A 175 16.68 -17.32 1.84
C LYS A 175 18.18 -17.14 2.12
N ASN A 176 19.03 -17.25 1.10
CA ASN A 176 20.48 -17.09 1.23
C ASN A 176 20.93 -15.63 1.43
N PHE A 177 20.03 -14.67 1.22
CA PHE A 177 20.28 -13.24 1.38
C PHE A 177 19.68 -12.68 2.69
N LYS A 178 19.28 -13.55 3.63
CA LYS A 178 18.66 -13.12 4.90
C LYS A 178 19.62 -12.45 5.89
N LYS A 179 20.93 -12.72 5.79
CA LYS A 179 21.93 -12.20 6.71
C LYS A 179 23.16 -11.73 5.93
N GLY A 180 23.48 -10.46 6.06
CA GLY A 180 24.65 -9.88 5.43
C GLY A 180 24.49 -8.38 5.26
N ILE A 181 25.57 -7.76 4.79
CA ILE A 181 25.56 -6.41 4.26
C ILE A 181 25.49 -6.54 2.75
N PHE A 182 24.53 -5.85 2.14
CA PHE A 182 24.31 -5.88 0.71
C PHE A 182 24.47 -4.48 0.14
N ILE A 183 24.68 -4.42 -1.17
CA ILE A 183 24.65 -3.20 -1.95
C ILE A 183 23.41 -3.26 -2.83
N LEU A 184 22.59 -2.21 -2.77
CA LEU A 184 21.60 -1.90 -3.79
C LEU A 184 22.23 -0.87 -4.74
N ASP A 185 22.44 -1.27 -5.98
CA ASP A 185 22.85 -0.42 -7.09
C ASP A 185 21.60 -0.03 -7.88
N SER A 186 21.26 1.26 -7.87
CA SER A 186 20.06 1.80 -8.49
C SER A 186 20.24 3.28 -8.79
N GLU A 187 19.90 3.71 -10.02
CA GLU A 187 19.93 5.12 -10.45
C GLU A 187 21.30 5.81 -10.24
N ASP A 188 22.38 5.13 -10.64
CA ASP A 188 23.77 5.58 -10.46
C ASP A 188 24.17 5.83 -8.99
N LYS A 189 23.41 5.25 -8.05
CA LYS A 189 23.67 5.33 -6.61
C LYS A 189 23.86 3.93 -6.03
N LEU A 190 24.81 3.85 -5.11
CA LEU A 190 25.07 2.65 -4.31
C LEU A 190 24.58 2.89 -2.88
N PHE A 191 23.66 2.04 -2.44
CA PHE A 191 23.16 2.05 -1.07
C PHE A 191 23.66 0.81 -0.34
N VAL A 192 24.28 1.00 0.82
CA VAL A 192 24.56 -0.09 1.74
C VAL A 192 23.28 -0.43 2.48
N ILE A 193 22.84 -1.68 2.44
CA ILE A 193 21.57 -2.14 3.04
C ILE A 193 21.82 -3.34 3.94
N GLU A 194 21.08 -3.43 5.04
CA GLU A 194 21.17 -4.55 5.99
C GLU A 194 20.09 -5.61 5.80
N ARG A 195 18.99 -5.23 5.13
CA ARG A 195 17.82 -6.09 4.95
C ARG A 195 17.17 -5.82 3.61
N VAL A 196 16.70 -6.90 3.02
CA VAL A 196 15.93 -6.93 1.78
C VAL A 196 14.77 -7.87 1.99
N VAL A 197 13.55 -7.43 1.67
CA VAL A 197 12.32 -8.19 1.91
C VAL A 197 11.46 -8.17 0.65
N PRO A 198 11.27 -9.31 -0.02
CA PRO A 198 10.22 -9.43 -1.03
C PRO A 198 8.86 -9.52 -0.32
N HIS A 199 7.91 -8.68 -0.75
CA HIS A 199 6.55 -8.69 -0.19
C HIS A 199 5.55 -9.42 -1.07
N ILE A 200 5.64 -9.25 -2.38
CA ILE A 200 4.70 -9.86 -3.34
C ILE A 200 5.39 -10.07 -4.69
N CYS A 201 5.00 -11.14 -5.39
CA CYS A 201 5.42 -11.46 -6.75
C CYS A 201 4.21 -11.88 -7.59
N ILE A 202 4.06 -11.31 -8.77
CA ILE A 202 2.99 -11.64 -9.73
C ILE A 202 3.57 -11.84 -11.13
N TYR A 203 2.84 -12.57 -11.96
CA TYR A 203 3.11 -12.70 -13.39
C TYR A 203 1.96 -12.11 -14.18
N LYS A 204 2.28 -11.26 -15.15
CA LYS A 204 1.30 -10.58 -16.02
C LYS A 204 1.89 -10.39 -17.40
N ASN A 205 1.19 -10.85 -18.43
CA ASN A 205 1.60 -10.72 -19.84
C ASN A 205 3.05 -11.16 -20.09
N GLU A 206 3.41 -12.38 -19.65
CA GLU A 206 4.76 -12.97 -19.76
C GLU A 206 5.87 -12.27 -18.95
N LYS A 207 5.54 -11.20 -18.23
CA LYS A 207 6.47 -10.49 -17.35
C LYS A 207 6.25 -10.87 -15.90
N SER A 208 7.31 -10.84 -15.10
CA SER A 208 7.20 -10.92 -13.63
C SER A 208 7.35 -9.53 -13.02
N TYR A 209 6.56 -9.24 -12.00
CA TYR A 209 6.63 -8.02 -11.21
C TYR A 209 6.73 -8.39 -9.73
N SER A 210 7.68 -7.78 -9.03
CA SER A 210 7.89 -8.04 -7.61
C SER A 210 8.12 -6.76 -6.83
N PHE A 211 7.50 -6.65 -5.65
CA PHE A 211 7.69 -5.51 -4.76
C PHE A 211 8.70 -5.85 -3.66
N TRP A 212 9.68 -4.97 -3.49
CA TRP A 212 10.78 -5.16 -2.55
C TRP A 212 10.95 -3.97 -1.62
N GLU A 213 11.13 -4.26 -0.33
CA GLU A 213 11.63 -3.33 0.67
C GLU A 213 13.13 -3.53 0.84
N PHE A 214 13.88 -2.42 0.91
CA PHE A 214 15.28 -2.39 1.27
C PHE A 214 15.49 -1.47 2.47
N ARG A 215 16.17 -1.97 3.50
CA ARG A 215 16.52 -1.17 4.68
C ARG A 215 17.93 -0.60 4.55
N PRO A 216 18.07 0.70 4.24
CA PRO A 216 19.37 1.32 4.12
C PRO A 216 20.07 1.41 5.48
N ILE A 217 21.39 1.27 5.47
CA ILE A 217 22.24 1.54 6.62
C ILE A 217 22.47 3.04 6.70
N LEU A 218 21.99 3.65 7.78
CA LEU A 218 22.02 5.10 7.94
C LEU A 218 23.35 5.55 8.54
N THR A 219 23.92 6.62 7.98
CA THR A 219 25.14 7.24 8.51
C THR A 219 24.89 8.01 9.81
N LYS A 220 23.61 8.36 10.06
CA LYS A 220 23.12 8.96 11.30
C LYS A 220 21.77 8.34 11.64
N PHE A 221 21.55 8.04 12.91
CA PHE A 221 20.27 7.59 13.41
C PHE A 221 19.86 8.45 14.62
N PRO A 222 18.62 8.97 14.68
CA PRO A 222 18.19 9.86 15.76
C PRO A 222 18.29 9.15 17.10
N GLN A 223 18.93 9.79 18.08
CA GLN A 223 19.07 9.21 19.42
C GLN A 223 17.85 9.53 20.29
N THR A 224 17.21 10.68 20.03
CA THR A 224 16.06 11.20 20.77
C THR A 224 14.91 11.57 19.82
N MET A 225 13.72 11.80 20.37
CA MET A 225 12.55 12.21 19.57
C MET A 225 12.70 13.61 18.97
N ASP A 226 13.46 14.50 19.62
CA ASP A 226 13.67 15.87 19.13
C ASP A 226 14.59 15.90 17.91
N GLU A 227 15.45 14.90 17.75
CA GLU A 227 16.29 14.68 16.57
C GLU A 227 15.56 13.94 15.45
N TYR A 228 14.39 13.36 15.74
CA TYR A 228 13.71 12.49 14.80
C TYR A 228 13.25 13.28 13.57
N SER A 229 13.74 12.85 12.42
CA SER A 229 13.26 13.28 11.11
C SER A 229 12.77 12.06 10.35
N THR A 230 11.83 12.29 9.45
CA THR A 230 11.24 11.22 8.65
C THR A 230 12.29 10.61 7.73
N ILE A 231 12.63 9.33 7.96
CA ILE A 231 13.53 8.57 7.10
C ILE A 231 12.71 7.49 6.41
N ASN A 232 12.50 7.64 5.11
CA ASN A 232 11.76 6.65 4.33
C ASN A 232 12.66 5.45 4.00
N PRO A 233 12.14 4.21 4.10
CA PRO A 233 12.84 3.06 3.57
C PRO A 233 12.93 3.16 2.04
N LEU A 234 13.83 2.38 1.46
CA LEU A 234 13.90 2.24 0.01
C LEU A 234 12.96 1.12 -0.42
N TYR A 235 12.30 1.30 -1.55
CA TYR A 235 11.53 0.23 -2.17
C TYR A 235 11.75 0.24 -3.68
N ARG A 236 11.55 -0.92 -4.32
CA ARG A 236 11.59 -1.06 -5.78
C ARG A 236 10.52 -2.03 -6.24
N ILE A 237 9.97 -1.73 -7.41
CA ILE A 237 9.15 -2.68 -8.17
C ILE A 237 10.08 -3.22 -9.25
N ILE A 238 10.43 -4.50 -9.16
CA ILE A 238 11.40 -5.11 -10.07
C ILE A 238 10.64 -5.94 -11.10
N GLU A 239 10.80 -5.57 -12.37
CA GLU A 239 10.36 -6.32 -13.54
C GLU A 239 11.43 -7.35 -13.93
N ASN A 240 10.99 -8.57 -14.29
CA ASN A 240 11.81 -9.65 -14.84
C ASN A 240 13.06 -9.94 -13.99
N LEU A 241 12.80 -10.24 -12.72
CA LEU A 241 13.84 -10.52 -11.74
C LEU A 241 14.67 -11.76 -12.12
N GLU A 242 15.99 -11.61 -12.09
CA GLU A 242 16.96 -12.67 -12.35
C GLU A 242 17.85 -12.93 -11.13
N PHE A 243 18.16 -14.20 -10.90
CA PHE A 243 19.10 -14.64 -9.87
C PHE A 243 20.32 -15.28 -10.55
N LYS A 244 21.49 -14.66 -10.42
CA LYS A 244 22.74 -15.16 -10.99
C LYS A 244 23.92 -14.86 -10.08
N ASP A 245 24.76 -15.85 -9.79
CA ASP A 245 26.02 -15.67 -9.05
C ASP A 245 25.88 -14.89 -7.72
N ASN A 246 24.87 -15.23 -6.91
CA ASN A 246 24.52 -14.50 -5.67
C ASN A 246 24.23 -13.00 -5.87
N THR A 247 23.78 -12.65 -7.07
CA THR A 247 23.29 -11.33 -7.43
C THR A 247 21.83 -11.45 -7.84
N ILE A 248 21.06 -10.43 -7.50
CA ILE A 248 19.72 -10.22 -8.01
C ILE A 248 19.77 -9.03 -8.94
N SER A 249 19.18 -9.16 -10.11
CA SER A 249 19.09 -8.08 -11.08
C SER A 249 17.72 -8.03 -11.73
N GLY A 250 17.37 -6.87 -12.26
CA GLY A 250 16.15 -6.66 -13.02
C GLY A 250 16.03 -5.19 -13.44
N LEU A 251 14.84 -4.82 -13.89
CA LEU A 251 14.52 -3.43 -14.23
C LEU A 251 13.57 -2.84 -13.18
N ASP A 252 13.82 -1.60 -12.79
CA ASP A 252 12.82 -0.83 -12.05
C ASP A 252 11.60 -0.58 -12.95
N ALA A 253 10.43 -1.05 -12.57
CA ALA A 253 9.22 -0.89 -13.38
C ALA A 253 8.77 0.58 -13.55
N LYS A 254 9.20 1.49 -12.65
CA LYS A 254 8.86 2.92 -12.73
C LYS A 254 9.89 3.71 -13.53
N SER A 255 11.18 3.51 -13.26
CA SER A 255 12.25 4.30 -13.89
C SER A 255 12.89 3.64 -15.11
N ASN A 256 12.60 2.35 -15.34
CA ASN A 256 13.24 1.51 -16.35
C ASN A 256 14.77 1.39 -16.22
N ASN A 257 15.31 1.76 -15.05
CA ASN A 257 16.72 1.63 -14.76
C ASN A 257 17.05 0.21 -14.27
N HIS A 258 18.26 -0.24 -14.58
CA HIS A 258 18.75 -1.50 -14.02
C HIS A 258 18.91 -1.38 -12.50
N ILE A 259 18.47 -2.43 -11.81
CA ILE A 259 18.69 -2.61 -10.38
C ILE A 259 19.58 -3.84 -10.20
N LYS A 260 20.55 -3.74 -9.29
CA LYS A 260 21.38 -4.88 -8.88
C LYS A 260 21.51 -4.94 -7.37
N ILE A 261 21.35 -6.13 -6.79
CA ILE A 261 21.54 -6.39 -5.37
C ILE A 261 22.58 -7.49 -5.22
N TYR A 262 23.64 -7.21 -4.48
CA TYR A 262 24.73 -8.16 -4.26
C TYR A 262 25.34 -7.98 -2.87
N LYS A 263 25.98 -9.03 -2.36
CA LYS A 263 26.63 -8.98 -1.06
C LYS A 263 27.86 -8.07 -1.08
N SER A 264 28.01 -7.20 -0.09
CA SER A 264 29.24 -6.43 0.09
C SER A 264 30.34 -7.29 0.72
N ASN A 265 31.56 -7.13 0.19
CA ASN A 265 32.79 -7.66 0.78
C ASN A 265 33.71 -6.55 1.32
N SER A 266 33.23 -5.29 1.32
CA SER A 266 34.03 -4.14 1.73
C SER A 266 34.15 -4.07 3.26
N PRO A 267 35.37 -3.97 3.81
CA PRO A 267 35.56 -3.70 5.24
C PRO A 267 34.94 -2.38 5.69
N ILE A 268 34.84 -1.40 4.78
CA ILE A 268 34.25 -0.08 5.06
C ILE A 268 32.75 -0.23 5.30
N ASP A 269 32.05 -0.98 4.46
CA ASP A 269 30.59 -1.17 4.58
C ASP A 269 30.25 -1.91 5.87
N ASN A 270 31.07 -2.90 6.26
CA ASN A 270 30.94 -3.58 7.55
C ASN A 270 31.14 -2.62 8.73
N LYS A 271 32.11 -1.71 8.64
CA LYS A 271 32.33 -0.69 9.68
C LYS A 271 31.14 0.26 9.79
N VAL A 272 30.58 0.70 8.66
CA VAL A 272 29.39 1.57 8.63
C VAL A 272 28.17 0.85 9.23
N ALA A 273 27.98 -0.43 8.89
CA ALA A 273 26.93 -1.26 9.45
C ALA A 273 27.03 -1.44 10.97
N LEU A 274 28.25 -1.68 11.48
CA LEU A 274 28.49 -1.79 12.92
C LEU A 274 28.20 -0.47 13.65
N ASN A 275 28.60 0.66 13.06
CA ASN A 275 28.30 1.98 13.62
C ASN A 275 26.79 2.25 13.67
N TYR A 276 26.08 1.98 12.56
CA TYR A 276 24.62 2.09 12.52
C TYR A 276 23.94 1.22 13.58
N LYS A 277 24.33 -0.05 13.69
CA LYS A 277 23.80 -0.95 14.72
C LYS A 277 24.03 -0.42 16.14
N SER A 278 25.21 0.17 16.40
CA SER A 278 25.51 0.81 17.68
C SER A 278 24.56 1.97 17.95
N MET A 279 24.41 2.90 16.99
CA MET A 279 23.52 4.06 17.10
C MET A 279 22.06 3.64 17.29
N TYR A 280 21.57 2.67 16.51
CA TYR A 280 20.22 2.15 16.64
C TYR A 280 19.99 1.54 18.03
N THR A 281 20.94 0.73 18.50
CA THR A 281 20.84 0.07 19.81
C THR A 281 20.82 1.08 20.96
N SER A 282 21.67 2.11 20.90
CA SER A 282 21.75 3.16 21.91
C SER A 282 20.60 4.17 21.90
N SER A 283 19.77 4.18 20.85
CA SER A 283 18.66 5.11 20.72
C SER A 283 17.50 4.77 21.64
N ASP A 284 16.74 5.80 22.00
CA ASP A 284 15.51 5.68 22.77
C ASP A 284 14.54 4.65 22.16
N GLU A 285 13.89 3.86 23.02
CA GLU A 285 12.90 2.86 22.57
C GLU A 285 11.74 3.51 21.80
N ARG A 286 11.32 4.70 22.22
CA ARG A 286 10.28 5.46 21.54
C ARG A 286 10.68 5.83 20.11
N VAL A 287 11.94 6.21 19.89
CA VAL A 287 12.47 6.53 18.56
C VAL A 287 12.45 5.29 17.67
N LYS A 288 12.96 4.15 18.18
CA LYS A 288 12.93 2.88 17.45
C LYS A 288 11.51 2.46 17.08
N HIS A 289 10.57 2.60 18.00
CA HIS A 289 9.17 2.26 17.77
C HIS A 289 8.52 3.15 16.70
N VAL A 290 8.73 4.47 16.78
CA VAL A 290 8.21 5.42 15.78
C VAL A 290 8.85 5.18 14.41
N TYR A 291 10.15 4.90 14.36
CA TYR A 291 10.88 4.58 13.14
C TYR A 291 10.33 3.32 12.44
N GLU A 292 10.20 2.21 13.18
CA GLU A 292 9.65 0.96 12.61
C GLU A 292 8.18 1.12 12.21
N GLY A 293 7.38 1.85 13.00
CA GLY A 293 6.00 2.17 12.65
C GLY A 293 5.90 3.00 11.36
N HIS A 294 6.79 3.99 11.19
CA HIS A 294 6.88 4.80 9.98
C HIS A 294 7.24 3.97 8.76
N ILE A 295 8.26 3.11 8.86
CA ILE A 295 8.67 2.18 7.79
C ILE A 295 7.50 1.28 7.39
N ASN A 296 6.86 0.64 8.35
CA ASN A 296 5.78 -0.31 8.07
C ASN A 296 4.59 0.38 7.37
N ASN A 297 4.21 1.58 7.83
CA ASN A 297 3.14 2.36 7.20
C ASN A 297 3.52 2.78 5.77
N PHE A 298 4.74 3.28 5.58
CA PHE A 298 5.23 3.68 4.25
C PHE A 298 5.23 2.49 3.29
N ILE A 299 5.77 1.33 3.70
CA ILE A 299 5.79 0.12 2.88
C ILE A 299 4.39 -0.39 2.57
N ALA A 300 3.46 -0.38 3.53
CA ALA A 300 2.07 -0.77 3.29
C ALA A 300 1.39 0.13 2.24
N GLN A 301 1.63 1.45 2.29
CA GLN A 301 1.11 2.39 1.29
C GLN A 301 1.68 2.11 -0.11
N GLN A 302 3.00 1.87 -0.22
CA GLN A 302 3.63 1.57 -1.50
C GLN A 302 3.24 0.18 -2.04
N LEU A 303 2.99 -0.78 -1.16
CA LEU A 303 2.47 -2.10 -1.53
C LEU A 303 1.04 -2.01 -2.07
N SER A 304 0.18 -1.22 -1.44
CA SER A 304 -1.18 -0.95 -1.94
C SER A 304 -1.13 -0.29 -3.33
N LEU A 305 -0.22 0.66 -3.54
CA LEU A 305 0.00 1.26 -4.85
C LEU A 305 0.46 0.21 -5.88
N PHE A 306 1.41 -0.66 -5.52
CA PHE A 306 1.86 -1.75 -6.38
C PHE A 306 0.70 -2.67 -6.80
N GLU A 307 -0.13 -3.10 -5.85
CA GLU A 307 -1.27 -3.95 -6.16
C GLU A 307 -2.24 -3.26 -7.11
N TYR A 308 -2.53 -1.98 -6.85
CA TYR A 308 -3.43 -1.18 -7.68
C TYR A 308 -2.91 -0.97 -9.10
N GLU A 309 -1.59 -0.80 -9.27
CA GLU A 309 -0.97 -0.57 -10.57
C GLU A 309 -0.77 -1.85 -11.38
N PHE A 310 -0.41 -2.96 -10.72
CA PHE A 310 0.13 -4.14 -11.40
C PHE A 310 -0.74 -5.41 -11.26
N CYS A 311 -1.53 -5.58 -10.21
CA CYS A 311 -2.29 -6.82 -9.98
C CYS A 311 -3.62 -6.89 -10.76
N TRP A 312 -4.16 -5.75 -11.18
CA TRP A 312 -5.49 -5.64 -11.77
C TRP A 312 -5.42 -5.14 -13.21
N ASP A 313 -6.46 -5.44 -13.98
CA ASP A 313 -6.64 -5.07 -15.39
C ASP A 313 -7.75 -4.04 -15.55
#